data_AF-A0AAD4KNW9-F1
#
_entry.id   AF-A0AAD4KNW9-F1
#
_cell.length_a   1.000
_cell.length_b   1.000
_cell.length_c   1.000
_cell.angle_alpha   90.00
_cell.angle_beta   90.00
_cell.angle_gamma   90.00
#
_symmetry.space_group_name_H-M   'P 1'
#
loop_
_entity.id
_entity.type
_entity.pdbx_description
1 polymer ?
#
loop_
_entity_poly.entity_id
_entity_poly.type
_entity_poly.pdbx_seq_one_letter_code
_entity_poly.pdbx_strand_id
1 'polypeptide(L)'
;MPPSLNGLPNEILYLILDHLSCTPPPSFTRIHAPPSLDITRSAVCDLKSFARTSFRFAELMRPLLFAHSCCDVTQVEQFLSFINKFELQRYVSSIVVTARASDGEDLGDDASWWCRLLTELNPLRLTFLAAPTIIGQATATQITDGHSWAFDIPYQILHLEQDPNPRHQPKPTLDGTCPSLLHARSWTSICFNEASSLKAYHHYEYYHHRVPSIFETWGNPNNTPSHIYIPITHIHDPHKRHLHRAFENVTHFRYTAVFPFYNHIRVVLDVMRALMPNLQSLTVQLAPDRNNRVIENEQRGSLDPNDPWMEVAQSYSFIAHMVRDLAASGGNLVRFQACDFDIEALRANVSAIVEEVLPWTEWRHDGRGIWTVIKTDENKGQLQPGNDLSI
;
A
#
# COMPACT_ATOMS: atom_id res chain seq x y z
N MET A 1 -4.44 -19.19 50.78
CA MET A 1 -4.52 -17.96 49.94
C MET A 1 -5.14 -18.34 48.62
N PRO A 2 -6.06 -17.54 48.06
CA PRO A 2 -6.54 -17.78 46.70
C PRO A 2 -5.35 -17.66 45.73
N PRO A 3 -5.29 -18.49 44.67
CA PRO A 3 -4.25 -18.37 43.66
C PRO A 3 -4.34 -16.98 43.01
N SER A 4 -3.23 -16.24 43.07
CA SER A 4 -3.11 -14.94 42.42
C SER A 4 -2.55 -15.13 41.02
N LEU A 5 -3.14 -14.46 40.03
CA LEU A 5 -2.65 -14.45 38.65
C LEU A 5 -1.18 -13.97 38.57
N ASN A 6 -0.78 -13.06 39.46
CA ASN A 6 0.60 -12.59 39.60
C ASN A 6 1.57 -13.67 40.11
N GLY A 7 1.08 -14.82 40.59
CA GLY A 7 1.89 -15.94 41.04
C GLY A 7 2.18 -16.98 39.96
N LEU A 8 1.61 -16.83 38.76
CA LEU A 8 1.82 -17.79 37.68
C LEU A 8 3.24 -17.70 37.09
N PRO A 9 3.77 -18.82 36.56
CA PRO A 9 4.99 -18.83 35.75
C PRO A 9 4.86 -17.98 34.49
N ASN A 10 5.97 -17.45 33.97
CA ASN A 10 5.97 -16.59 32.80
C ASN A 10 5.42 -17.30 31.56
N GLU A 11 5.66 -18.60 31.42
CA GLU A 11 5.20 -19.43 30.31
C GLU A 11 3.68 -19.45 30.21
N ILE A 12 3.00 -19.61 31.36
CA ILE A 12 1.54 -19.60 31.41
C ILE A 12 1.00 -18.19 31.13
N LEU A 13 1.68 -17.17 31.65
CA LEU A 13 1.32 -15.78 31.36
C LEU A 13 1.48 -15.47 29.87
N TYR A 14 2.54 -15.94 29.22
CA TYR A 14 2.72 -15.78 27.78
C TYR A 14 1.63 -16.49 26.97
N LEU A 15 1.21 -17.69 27.36
CA LEU A 15 0.09 -18.39 26.70
C LEU A 15 -1.22 -17.58 26.82
N ILE A 16 -1.52 -17.03 27.99
CA ILE A 16 -2.69 -16.16 28.19
C ILE A 16 -2.59 -14.91 27.30
N LEU A 17 -1.41 -14.28 27.28
CA LEU A 17 -1.17 -13.07 26.50
C LEU A 17 -1.23 -13.31 24.99
N ASP A 18 -0.75 -14.47 24.52
CA ASP A 18 -0.81 -14.87 23.12
C ASP A 18 -2.27 -14.87 22.63
N HIS A 19 -3.17 -15.50 23.40
CA HIS A 19 -4.61 -15.49 23.14
C HIS A 19 -5.24 -14.09 23.13
N LEU A 20 -4.74 -13.15 23.94
CA LEU A 20 -5.21 -11.76 23.95
C LEU A 20 -4.63 -10.94 22.78
N SER A 21 -3.51 -11.37 22.20
CA SER A 21 -2.81 -10.69 21.11
C SER A 21 -3.18 -11.20 19.71
N CYS A 22 -4.02 -12.23 19.59
CA CYS A 22 -4.40 -12.86 18.31
C CYS A 22 -5.14 -11.94 17.31
N THR A 23 -5.55 -10.72 17.70
CA THR A 23 -6.20 -9.78 16.79
C THR A 23 -5.16 -9.01 15.97
N PRO A 24 -5.28 -8.96 14.63
CA PRO A 24 -4.39 -8.13 13.81
C PRO A 24 -4.53 -6.65 14.20
N PRO A 25 -3.46 -5.84 14.04
CA PRO A 25 -3.55 -4.42 14.34
C PRO A 25 -4.61 -3.74 13.47
N PRO A 26 -5.37 -2.74 13.97
CA PRO A 26 -6.46 -2.11 13.23
C PRO A 26 -6.04 -1.56 11.86
N SER A 27 -4.81 -1.06 11.76
CA SER A 27 -4.24 -0.53 10.52
C SER A 27 -4.26 -1.55 9.40
N PHE A 28 -4.07 -2.83 9.70
CA PHE A 28 -4.03 -3.91 8.70
C PHE A 28 -5.33 -4.05 7.90
N THR A 29 -6.46 -3.86 8.57
CA THR A 29 -7.78 -3.91 7.92
C THR A 29 -8.21 -2.57 7.34
N ARG A 30 -7.63 -1.46 7.82
CA ARG A 30 -8.06 -0.10 7.49
C ARG A 30 -7.22 0.60 6.44
N ILE A 31 -6.10 0.02 6.01
CA ILE A 31 -5.29 0.56 4.91
C ILE A 31 -6.09 0.75 3.60
N HIS A 32 -7.20 0.02 3.42
CA HIS A 32 -8.07 0.08 2.24
C HIS A 32 -9.36 0.88 2.45
N ALA A 33 -9.62 1.30 3.70
CA ALA A 33 -10.74 2.19 4.02
C ALA A 33 -10.38 3.64 3.67
N PRO A 34 -11.32 4.60 3.71
CA PRO A 34 -11.00 6.01 3.57
C PRO A 34 -9.86 6.44 4.50
N PRO A 35 -8.77 7.05 3.97
CA PRO A 35 -7.65 7.51 4.77
C PRO A 35 -8.07 8.42 5.92
N SER A 36 -7.68 8.06 7.15
CA SER A 36 -8.05 8.80 8.35
C SER A 36 -7.04 8.57 9.48
N LEU A 37 -6.88 9.57 10.35
CA LEU A 37 -6.02 9.49 11.54
C LEU A 37 -6.49 8.41 12.54
N ASP A 38 -7.72 7.91 12.43
CA ASP A 38 -8.24 6.80 13.24
C ASP A 38 -7.74 5.42 12.74
N ILE A 39 -6.82 5.35 11.76
CA ILE A 39 -6.30 4.08 11.21
C ILE A 39 -5.77 3.11 12.27
N THR A 40 -5.23 3.62 13.39
CA THR A 40 -4.68 2.80 14.50
C THR A 40 -5.67 2.58 15.64
N ARG A 41 -6.86 3.16 15.60
CA ARG A 41 -7.79 3.18 16.73
C ARG A 41 -8.51 1.84 16.92
N SER A 42 -8.30 1.19 18.06
CA SER A 42 -9.06 -0.02 18.44
C SER A 42 -10.06 0.29 19.55
N ALA A 43 -11.25 -0.31 19.48
CA ALA A 43 -12.17 -0.35 20.62
C ALA A 43 -11.71 -1.38 21.68
N VAL A 44 -11.00 -2.43 21.23
CA VAL A 44 -10.41 -3.47 22.09
C VAL A 44 -9.09 -2.95 22.63
N CYS A 45 -8.97 -2.87 23.95
CA CYS A 45 -7.77 -2.36 24.64
C CYS A 45 -7.27 -3.33 25.71
N ASP A 46 -7.63 -4.61 25.62
CA ASP A 46 -7.39 -5.64 26.65
C ASP A 46 -5.93 -5.71 27.06
N LEU A 47 -5.01 -5.68 26.11
CA LEU A 47 -3.57 -5.69 26.41
C LEU A 47 -3.15 -4.43 27.20
N LYS A 48 -3.66 -3.25 26.83
CA LYS A 48 -3.37 -2.00 27.54
C LYS A 48 -3.99 -2.00 28.94
N SER A 49 -5.20 -2.54 29.07
CA SER A 49 -5.89 -2.67 30.35
C SER A 49 -5.17 -3.64 31.29
N PHE A 50 -4.73 -4.78 30.78
CA PHE A 50 -4.00 -5.78 31.57
C PHE A 50 -2.62 -5.27 32.03
N ALA A 51 -1.89 -4.57 31.15
CA ALA A 51 -0.61 -3.96 31.50
C ALA A 51 -0.70 -2.96 32.66
N ARG A 52 -1.88 -2.35 32.89
CA ARG A 52 -2.10 -1.40 33.99
C ARG A 52 -2.35 -2.06 35.35
N THR A 53 -2.52 -3.38 35.41
CA THR A 53 -2.90 -4.08 36.65
C THR A 53 -1.71 -4.39 37.57
N SER A 54 -0.49 -4.51 37.03
CA SER A 54 0.72 -4.84 37.79
C SER A 54 1.98 -4.42 37.02
N PHE A 55 3.02 -4.01 37.74
CA PHE A 55 4.32 -3.70 37.13
C PHE A 55 4.91 -4.91 36.38
N ARG A 56 4.79 -6.13 36.94
CA ARG A 56 5.24 -7.37 36.30
C ARG A 56 4.56 -7.59 34.95
N PHE A 57 3.24 -7.34 34.87
CA PHE A 57 2.51 -7.47 33.62
C PHE A 57 2.86 -6.36 32.64
N ALA A 58 3.04 -5.12 33.11
CA ALA A 58 3.50 -4.03 32.26
C ALA A 58 4.84 -4.35 31.58
N GLU A 59 5.79 -4.97 32.29
CA GLU A 59 7.07 -5.40 31.74
C GLU A 59 6.92 -6.54 30.73
N LEU A 60 6.19 -7.60 31.09
CA LEU A 60 5.98 -8.76 30.21
C LEU A 60 5.25 -8.40 28.91
N MET A 61 4.34 -7.44 28.97
CA MET A 61 3.51 -7.06 27.82
C MET A 61 4.12 -5.97 26.94
N ARG A 62 5.15 -5.27 27.42
CA ARG A 62 5.75 -4.16 26.66
C ARG A 62 6.20 -4.60 25.26
N PRO A 63 6.88 -5.75 25.06
CA PRO A 63 7.20 -6.24 23.73
C PRO A 63 5.98 -6.43 22.83
N LEU A 64 4.88 -6.99 23.38
CA LEU A 64 3.65 -7.26 22.64
C LEU A 64 2.91 -5.96 22.27
N LEU A 65 2.85 -5.01 23.20
CA LEU A 65 2.18 -3.72 23.00
C LEU A 65 2.87 -2.86 21.94
N PHE A 66 4.19 -2.97 21.82
CA PHE A 66 4.99 -2.19 20.87
C PHE A 66 5.36 -2.97 19.61
N ALA A 67 4.91 -4.23 19.48
CA ALA A 67 5.11 -5.01 18.25
C ALA A 67 4.48 -4.36 17.02
N HIS A 68 3.37 -3.65 17.23
CA HIS A 68 2.70 -2.81 16.25
C HIS A 68 2.63 -1.38 16.79
N SER A 69 3.61 -0.56 16.41
CA SER A 69 3.78 0.79 16.95
C SER A 69 3.18 1.85 16.04
N CYS A 70 2.90 3.03 16.60
CA CYS A 70 2.58 4.21 15.81
C CYS A 70 3.23 5.46 16.39
N CYS A 71 3.62 6.39 15.53
CA CYS A 71 4.12 7.69 15.93
C CYS A 71 3.70 8.79 14.94
N ASP A 72 3.68 10.01 15.45
CA ASP A 72 3.58 11.21 14.62
C ASP A 72 4.98 11.53 14.06
N VAL A 73 5.04 12.03 12.82
CA VAL A 73 6.30 12.33 12.14
C VAL A 73 7.17 13.32 12.93
N THR A 74 6.54 14.25 13.66
CA THR A 74 7.23 15.23 14.51
C THR A 74 7.82 14.62 15.78
N GLN A 75 7.38 13.41 16.16
CA GLN A 75 7.71 12.75 17.42
C GLN A 75 8.62 11.52 17.24
N VAL A 76 9.18 11.33 16.05
CA VAL A 76 10.04 10.17 15.74
C VAL A 76 11.20 10.03 16.73
N GLU A 77 11.86 11.13 17.10
CA GLU A 77 12.99 11.09 18.05
C GLU A 77 12.57 10.63 19.46
N GLN A 78 11.45 11.14 19.95
CA GLN A 78 10.95 10.80 21.28
C GLN A 78 10.48 9.34 21.30
N PHE A 79 9.86 8.89 20.22
CA PHE A 79 9.51 7.50 20.02
C PHE A 79 10.75 6.59 20.01
N LEU A 80 11.80 6.93 19.24
CA LEU A 80 13.04 6.15 19.20
C LEU A 80 13.76 6.13 20.55
N SER A 81 13.80 7.27 21.27
CA SER A 81 14.32 7.34 22.64
C SER A 81 13.59 6.40 23.58
N PHE A 82 12.26 6.33 23.48
CA PHE A 82 11.45 5.38 24.25
C PHE A 82 11.76 3.92 23.88
N ILE A 83 11.81 3.59 22.58
CA ILE A 83 12.15 2.24 22.11
C ILE A 83 13.53 1.82 22.63
N ASN A 84 14.51 2.71 22.55
CA ASN A 84 15.88 2.46 23.01
C ASN A 84 15.94 2.25 24.52
N LYS A 85 15.26 3.08 25.30
CA LYS A 85 15.20 2.96 26.77
C LYS A 85 14.70 1.60 27.25
N PHE A 86 13.80 0.97 26.49
CA PHE A 86 13.17 -0.30 26.84
C PHE A 86 13.63 -1.48 25.98
N GLU A 87 14.67 -1.30 25.15
CA GLU A 87 15.24 -2.31 24.25
C GLU A 87 14.19 -3.00 23.34
N LEU A 88 13.25 -2.21 22.81
CA LEU A 88 12.09 -2.72 22.08
C LEU A 88 12.31 -2.92 20.58
N GLN A 89 13.48 -2.53 20.03
CA GLN A 89 13.75 -2.45 18.58
C GLN A 89 13.42 -3.77 17.86
N ARG A 90 13.84 -4.90 18.45
CA ARG A 90 13.67 -6.24 17.89
C ARG A 90 12.22 -6.72 17.83
N TYR A 91 11.35 -6.11 18.63
CA TYR A 91 9.95 -6.51 18.73
C TYR A 91 9.05 -5.71 17.77
N VAL A 92 9.47 -4.52 17.35
CA VAL A 92 8.70 -3.66 16.42
C VAL A 92 8.63 -4.31 15.04
N SER A 93 7.54 -5.01 14.78
CA SER A 93 7.28 -5.72 13.51
C SER A 93 6.61 -4.84 12.46
N SER A 94 5.81 -3.86 12.89
CA SER A 94 5.18 -2.89 12.00
C SER A 94 5.08 -1.52 12.64
N ILE A 95 5.14 -0.48 11.82
CA ILE A 95 4.93 0.89 12.27
C ILE A 95 3.96 1.67 11.39
N VAL A 96 3.11 2.48 12.03
CA VAL A 96 2.30 3.49 11.36
C VAL A 96 2.86 4.87 11.70
N VAL A 97 3.24 5.64 10.68
CA VAL A 97 3.68 7.02 10.83
C VAL A 97 2.60 7.93 10.25
N THR A 98 2.20 8.93 11.02
CA THR A 98 1.18 9.90 10.61
C THR A 98 1.78 11.30 10.51
N ALA A 99 1.38 12.06 9.48
CA ALA A 99 1.69 13.48 9.37
C ALA A 99 0.43 14.27 8.98
N ARG A 100 0.19 15.39 9.66
CA ARG A 100 -0.87 16.35 9.32
C ARG A 100 -0.34 17.34 8.28
N ALA A 101 -1.25 17.97 7.54
CA ALA A 101 -0.89 19.00 6.57
C ALA A 101 -0.09 20.16 7.18
N SER A 102 -0.35 20.51 8.45
CA SER A 102 0.41 21.50 9.21
C SER A 102 1.88 21.15 9.40
N ASP A 103 2.21 19.86 9.38
CA ASP A 103 3.54 19.38 9.73
C ASP A 103 4.50 19.51 8.53
N GLY A 104 4.00 19.85 7.35
CA GLY A 104 4.80 19.99 6.13
C GLY A 104 5.87 21.09 6.19
N GLU A 105 5.63 22.17 6.93
CA GLU A 105 6.61 23.24 7.15
C GLU A 105 7.73 22.79 8.11
N ASP A 106 7.37 22.01 9.14
CA ASP A 106 8.30 21.52 10.17
C ASP A 106 9.22 20.40 9.67
N LEU A 107 8.83 19.69 8.61
CA LEU A 107 9.64 18.62 8.02
C LEU A 107 10.86 19.15 7.25
N GLY A 108 10.85 20.42 6.84
CA GLY A 108 11.91 21.04 6.05
C GLY A 108 12.18 20.33 4.70
N ASP A 109 13.21 20.79 3.98
CA ASP A 109 13.64 20.16 2.72
C ASP A 109 14.37 18.82 2.93
N ASP A 110 14.91 18.57 4.11
CA ASP A 110 15.58 17.32 4.49
C ASP A 110 14.66 16.46 5.37
N ALA A 111 13.65 15.84 4.75
CA ALA A 111 12.74 14.91 5.42
C ALA A 111 13.46 13.60 5.84
N SER A 112 14.45 13.68 6.71
CA SER A 112 15.30 12.56 7.15
C SER A 112 14.63 11.63 8.17
N TRP A 113 13.36 11.85 8.51
CA TRP A 113 12.65 11.12 9.56
C TRP A 113 12.63 9.61 9.29
N TRP A 114 12.42 9.21 8.04
CA TRP A 114 12.41 7.79 7.67
C TRP A 114 13.79 7.18 7.76
N CYS A 115 14.85 7.93 7.41
CA CYS A 115 16.22 7.48 7.54
C CYS A 115 16.56 7.17 8.99
N ARG A 116 16.22 8.08 9.92
CA ARG A 116 16.46 7.86 11.36
C ARG A 116 15.65 6.67 11.88
N LEU A 117 14.34 6.67 11.58
CA LEU A 117 13.43 5.60 12.01
C LEU A 117 13.89 4.23 11.52
N LEU A 118 14.23 4.11 10.24
CA LEU A 118 14.64 2.86 9.61
C LEU A 118 16.15 2.59 9.77
N THR A 119 16.91 3.42 10.47
CA THR A 119 18.28 3.06 10.89
C THR A 119 18.22 2.27 12.19
N GLU A 120 17.37 2.70 13.11
CA GLU A 120 17.18 2.09 14.43
C GLU A 120 16.21 0.91 14.41
N LEU A 121 15.25 0.91 13.48
CA LEU A 121 14.21 -0.12 13.37
C LEU A 121 14.30 -0.88 12.06
N ASN A 122 13.86 -2.14 12.10
CA ASN A 122 13.70 -2.97 10.91
C ASN A 122 12.30 -3.59 10.84
N PRO A 123 11.23 -2.78 10.76
CA PRO A 123 9.88 -3.30 10.70
C PRO A 123 9.66 -4.03 9.37
N LEU A 124 8.93 -5.14 9.40
CA LEU A 124 8.48 -5.83 8.18
C LEU A 124 7.51 -4.98 7.37
N ARG A 125 6.83 -4.03 8.04
CA ARG A 125 5.79 -3.21 7.45
C ARG A 125 5.85 -1.77 7.93
N LEU A 126 5.73 -0.84 6.99
CA LEU A 126 5.63 0.59 7.27
C LEU A 126 4.37 1.14 6.59
N THR A 127 3.53 1.83 7.35
CA THR A 127 2.38 2.56 6.81
C THR A 127 2.60 4.04 7.04
N PHE A 128 2.61 4.83 5.98
CA PHE A 128 2.68 6.28 6.04
C PHE A 128 1.35 6.89 5.64
N LEU A 129 0.71 7.60 6.57
CA LEU A 129 -0.54 8.32 6.37
C LEU A 129 -0.24 9.81 6.44
N ALA A 130 -0.36 10.51 5.32
CA ALA A 130 -0.04 11.93 5.25
C ALA A 130 -0.83 12.63 4.14
N ALA A 131 -0.82 13.96 4.15
CA ALA A 131 -1.32 14.75 3.03
C ALA A 131 -0.53 14.44 1.74
N PRO A 132 -1.12 14.60 0.54
CA PRO A 132 -0.45 14.27 -0.71
C PRO A 132 0.95 14.88 -0.84
N THR A 133 1.10 16.18 -0.57
CA THR A 133 2.38 16.89 -0.67
C THR A 133 3.47 16.30 0.22
N ILE A 134 3.12 15.86 1.43
CA ILE A 134 4.06 15.23 2.38
C ILE A 134 4.43 13.80 1.91
N ILE A 135 3.50 13.05 1.32
CA ILE A 135 3.84 11.78 0.64
C ILE A 135 4.80 12.06 -0.53
N GLY A 136 4.56 13.13 -1.28
CA GLY A 136 5.46 13.61 -2.31
C GLY A 136 6.88 13.81 -1.79
N GLN A 137 7.04 14.60 -0.72
CA GLN A 137 8.34 14.81 -0.06
C GLN A 137 8.98 13.47 0.36
N ALA A 138 8.22 12.58 1.00
CA ALA A 138 8.73 11.28 1.45
C ALA A 138 9.16 10.34 0.31
N THR A 139 8.60 10.54 -0.88
CA THR A 139 8.91 9.77 -2.08
C THR A 139 9.85 10.52 -3.03
N ALA A 140 10.41 11.65 -2.62
CA ALA A 140 11.23 12.55 -3.46
C ALA A 140 10.54 12.95 -4.77
N THR A 141 9.27 13.28 -4.67
CA THR A 141 8.36 13.60 -5.77
C THR A 141 7.62 14.90 -5.48
N GLN A 142 7.75 15.89 -6.36
CA GLN A 142 6.98 17.11 -6.24
C GLN A 142 5.56 16.87 -6.75
N ILE A 143 4.55 17.04 -5.90
CA ILE A 143 3.15 17.01 -6.30
C ILE A 143 2.69 18.44 -6.55
N THR A 144 2.11 18.68 -7.72
CA THR A 144 1.55 19.99 -8.08
C THR A 144 0.22 20.19 -7.36
N ASP A 145 0.11 21.27 -6.60
CA ASP A 145 -1.08 21.57 -5.77
C ASP A 145 -2.20 22.32 -6.54
N GLY A 146 -2.01 22.60 -7.83
CA GLY A 146 -2.87 23.51 -8.60
C GLY A 146 -4.35 23.10 -8.69
N HIS A 147 -4.66 21.81 -8.56
CA HIS A 147 -6.02 21.29 -8.61
C HIS A 147 -6.45 20.60 -7.31
N SER A 148 -5.63 20.59 -6.25
CA SER A 148 -5.96 19.86 -5.01
C SER A 148 -7.26 20.31 -4.37
N TRP A 149 -7.60 21.60 -4.52
CA TRP A 149 -8.86 22.18 -4.04
C TRP A 149 -10.11 21.47 -4.59
N ALA A 150 -10.04 20.90 -5.80
CA ALA A 150 -11.17 20.22 -6.44
C ALA A 150 -11.40 18.82 -5.84
N PHE A 151 -10.36 18.19 -5.30
CA PHE A 151 -10.43 16.85 -4.75
C PHE A 151 -10.64 16.85 -3.23
N ASP A 152 -10.10 17.86 -2.53
CA ASP A 152 -10.18 17.99 -1.06
C ASP A 152 -9.81 16.67 -0.35
N ILE A 153 -8.63 16.15 -0.73
CA ILE A 153 -8.02 14.92 -0.21
C ILE A 153 -7.09 15.30 0.95
N PRO A 154 -7.49 15.09 2.23
CA PRO A 154 -6.67 15.48 3.37
C PRO A 154 -5.52 14.51 3.63
N TYR A 155 -5.70 13.23 3.29
CA TYR A 155 -4.74 12.17 3.55
C TYR A 155 -4.77 11.11 2.45
N GLN A 156 -3.61 10.51 2.23
CA GLN A 156 -3.37 9.32 1.42
C GLN A 156 -2.60 8.31 2.27
N ILE A 157 -2.57 7.04 1.85
CA ILE A 157 -1.81 5.99 2.53
C ILE A 157 -0.80 5.38 1.57
N LEU A 158 0.47 5.42 1.96
CA LEU A 158 1.53 4.62 1.39
C LEU A 158 1.90 3.50 2.37
N HIS A 159 1.61 2.26 2.01
CA HIS A 159 1.93 1.09 2.80
C HIS A 159 2.98 0.24 2.07
N LEU A 160 4.03 -0.12 2.80
CA LEU A 160 5.21 -0.79 2.28
C LEU A 160 5.49 -2.03 3.12
N GLU A 161 5.70 -3.17 2.48
CA GLU A 161 6.14 -4.40 3.15
C GLU A 161 7.40 -4.95 2.50
N GLN A 162 8.19 -5.65 3.31
CA GLN A 162 9.39 -6.35 2.89
C GLN A 162 9.39 -7.78 3.42
N ASP A 163 10.17 -8.63 2.78
CA ASP A 163 10.31 -10.02 3.20
C ASP A 163 11.06 -10.13 4.54
N PRO A 164 10.76 -11.13 5.39
CA PRO A 164 11.42 -11.32 6.67
C PRO A 164 12.89 -11.74 6.58
N ASN A 165 13.27 -12.39 5.48
CA ASN A 165 14.64 -12.86 5.20
C ASN A 165 15.18 -12.23 3.90
N PRO A 166 15.42 -10.92 3.89
CA PRO A 166 15.95 -10.25 2.71
C PRO A 166 17.40 -10.66 2.50
N ARG A 167 17.72 -11.14 1.29
CA ARG A 167 19.09 -11.53 0.92
C ARG A 167 20.08 -10.35 1.03
N HIS A 168 19.59 -9.12 0.84
CA HIS A 168 20.29 -7.87 1.06
C HIS A 168 19.30 -6.79 1.51
N GLN A 169 19.55 -6.15 2.66
CA GLN A 169 18.82 -4.93 3.04
C GLN A 169 19.70 -3.71 2.85
N PRO A 170 19.23 -2.70 2.09
CA PRO A 170 19.77 -1.36 2.22
C PRO A 170 19.59 -0.92 3.68
N LYS A 171 20.69 -0.55 4.33
CA LYS A 171 20.59 0.28 5.53
C LYS A 171 20.58 1.73 5.07
N PRO A 172 19.60 2.55 5.48
CA PRO A 172 19.61 3.95 5.14
C PRO A 172 20.83 4.54 5.85
N THR A 173 21.74 5.18 5.13
CA THR A 173 22.78 5.96 5.77
C THR A 173 22.28 7.40 5.90
N LEU A 174 22.58 8.02 7.04
CA LEU A 174 22.26 9.43 7.28
C LEU A 174 23.08 10.37 6.36
N ASP A 175 24.08 9.82 5.65
CA ASP A 175 24.97 10.54 4.72
C ASP A 175 24.29 10.93 3.39
N GLY A 176 22.96 10.90 3.31
CA GLY A 176 22.19 11.36 2.14
C GLY A 176 22.15 10.41 0.94
N THR A 177 22.62 9.16 1.09
CA THR A 177 22.61 8.17 -0.02
C THR A 177 21.24 7.54 -0.28
N CYS A 178 20.28 7.74 0.63
CA CYS A 178 18.92 7.22 0.52
C CYS A 178 17.96 8.35 0.07
N PRO A 179 17.66 8.47 -1.23
CA PRO A 179 16.98 9.64 -1.77
C PRO A 179 15.50 9.74 -1.35
N SER A 180 14.86 8.63 -0.94
CA SER A 180 13.47 8.64 -0.48
C SER A 180 13.12 7.42 0.36
N LEU A 181 11.94 7.44 0.99
CA LEU A 181 11.38 6.31 1.75
C LEU A 181 11.30 5.02 0.91
N LEU A 182 11.07 5.14 -0.40
CA LEU A 182 10.99 3.99 -1.32
C LEU A 182 12.34 3.29 -1.50
N HIS A 183 13.46 3.99 -1.25
CA HIS A 183 14.81 3.43 -1.35
C HIS A 183 15.36 2.94 -0.01
N ALA A 184 14.66 3.24 1.09
CA ALA A 184 15.15 2.94 2.42
C ALA A 184 15.22 1.44 2.70
N ARG A 185 14.48 0.61 1.94
CA ARG A 185 14.49 -0.85 2.00
C ARG A 185 14.16 -1.45 0.63
N SER A 186 14.44 -2.74 0.47
CA SER A 186 14.00 -3.55 -0.66
C SER A 186 12.54 -3.99 -0.45
N TRP A 187 11.61 -3.06 -0.64
CA TRP A 187 10.18 -3.33 -0.53
C TRP A 187 9.73 -4.35 -1.58
N THR A 188 8.94 -5.34 -1.17
CA THR A 188 8.40 -6.40 -2.04
C THR A 188 6.90 -6.23 -2.30
N SER A 189 6.21 -5.50 -1.42
CA SER A 189 4.79 -5.18 -1.53
C SER A 189 4.55 -3.69 -1.32
N ILE A 190 3.75 -3.09 -2.18
CA ILE A 190 3.34 -1.69 -2.08
C ILE A 190 1.83 -1.63 -2.18
N CYS A 191 1.21 -0.92 -1.24
CA CYS A 191 -0.20 -0.54 -1.31
C CYS A 191 -0.31 0.98 -1.27
N PHE A 192 -0.97 1.55 -2.27
CA PHE A 192 -1.27 2.97 -2.31
C PHE A 192 -2.78 3.20 -2.28
N ASN A 193 -3.23 3.95 -1.28
CA ASN A 193 -4.60 4.42 -1.17
C ASN A 193 -4.64 5.93 -1.42
N GLU A 194 -5.13 6.30 -2.59
CA GLU A 194 -5.17 7.67 -3.10
C GLU A 194 -6.34 8.49 -2.56
N ALA A 195 -7.19 7.88 -1.72
CA ALA A 195 -8.46 8.40 -1.25
C ALA A 195 -9.52 8.50 -2.35
N SER A 196 -10.48 9.43 -2.22
CA SER A 196 -11.59 9.58 -3.15
C SER A 196 -11.43 10.82 -4.02
N SER A 197 -11.72 10.66 -5.32
CA SER A 197 -11.83 11.76 -6.27
C SER A 197 -13.28 12.22 -6.49
N LEU A 198 -14.25 11.68 -5.74
CA LEU A 198 -15.67 11.91 -5.98
C LEU A 198 -16.05 13.41 -5.90
N LYS A 199 -15.42 14.17 -5.00
CA LYS A 199 -15.62 15.62 -4.89
C LYS A 199 -15.34 16.37 -6.18
N ALA A 200 -14.36 15.92 -6.97
CA ALA A 200 -13.93 16.63 -8.17
C ALA A 200 -15.03 16.69 -9.25
N TYR A 201 -15.95 15.72 -9.25
CA TYR A 201 -17.05 15.65 -10.20
C TYR A 201 -18.15 16.69 -9.94
N HIS A 202 -18.16 17.38 -8.79
CA HIS A 202 -19.06 18.52 -8.57
C HIS A 202 -18.63 19.77 -9.34
N HIS A 203 -17.42 19.77 -9.90
CA HIS A 203 -16.89 20.91 -10.62
C HIS A 203 -17.13 20.78 -12.12
N TYR A 204 -17.52 21.88 -12.75
CA TYR A 204 -17.56 21.96 -14.21
C TYR A 204 -16.17 21.65 -14.78
N GLU A 205 -16.12 21.00 -15.94
CA GLU A 205 -14.86 20.60 -16.58
C GLU A 205 -13.94 19.73 -15.70
N TYR A 206 -14.54 18.88 -14.82
CA TYR A 206 -13.80 18.02 -13.90
C TYR A 206 -12.66 17.22 -14.56
N TYR A 207 -12.84 16.84 -15.82
CA TYR A 207 -11.89 16.07 -16.63
C TYR A 207 -10.58 16.80 -16.94
N HIS A 208 -10.49 18.12 -16.70
CA HIS A 208 -9.25 18.89 -16.76
C HIS A 208 -8.47 18.90 -15.44
N HIS A 209 -9.11 18.52 -14.33
CA HIS A 209 -8.46 18.47 -13.03
C HIS A 209 -7.52 17.27 -12.92
N ARG A 210 -6.49 17.42 -12.08
CA ARG A 210 -5.45 16.41 -11.88
C ARG A 210 -5.42 16.01 -10.43
N VAL A 211 -5.52 14.70 -10.19
CA VAL A 211 -5.49 14.15 -8.83
C VAL A 211 -4.15 14.53 -8.18
N PRO A 212 -4.13 15.07 -6.95
CA PRO A 212 -2.89 15.33 -6.23
C PRO A 212 -2.25 13.99 -5.85
N SER A 213 -1.37 13.49 -6.71
CA SER A 213 -0.82 12.14 -6.63
C SER A 213 0.64 12.09 -7.08
N ILE A 214 1.42 11.22 -6.45
CA ILE A 214 2.79 10.91 -6.90
C ILE A 214 2.79 10.29 -8.31
N PHE A 215 1.73 9.57 -8.69
CA PHE A 215 1.61 8.94 -10.00
C PHE A 215 1.46 9.96 -11.12
N GLU A 216 0.80 11.10 -10.88
CA GLU A 216 0.71 12.19 -11.87
C GLU A 216 2.11 12.67 -12.26
N THR A 217 2.98 12.90 -11.28
CA THR A 217 4.35 13.37 -11.54
C THR A 217 5.20 12.28 -12.19
N TRP A 218 5.08 11.03 -11.75
CA TRP A 218 5.86 9.92 -12.31
C TRP A 218 5.48 9.58 -13.75
N GLY A 219 4.20 9.66 -14.09
CA GLY A 219 3.72 9.35 -15.43
C GLY A 219 3.72 10.54 -16.40
N ASN A 220 3.74 11.79 -15.90
CA ASN A 220 3.76 13.01 -16.72
C ASN A 220 5.00 13.89 -16.43
N PRO A 221 6.21 13.48 -16.85
CA PRO A 221 7.44 14.20 -16.55
C PRO A 221 7.61 15.51 -17.36
N ASN A 222 6.65 15.88 -18.22
CA ASN A 222 6.59 17.20 -18.85
C ASN A 222 6.00 18.29 -17.93
N ASN A 223 5.43 17.93 -16.78
CA ASN A 223 4.87 18.86 -15.79
C ASN A 223 5.82 19.16 -14.62
N THR A 224 7.05 18.66 -14.66
CA THR A 224 8.07 19.12 -13.73
C THR A 224 8.40 20.59 -14.06
N PRO A 225 8.48 21.49 -13.07
CA PRO A 225 8.95 22.84 -13.29
C PRO A 225 10.27 22.82 -14.06
N SER A 226 10.42 23.75 -15.00
CA SER A 226 11.44 23.82 -16.06
C SER A 226 12.92 23.93 -15.60
N HIS A 227 13.24 23.58 -14.35
CA HIS A 227 14.60 23.29 -13.90
C HIS A 227 14.95 21.79 -13.94
N ILE A 228 14.00 20.89 -14.21
CA ILE A 228 14.24 19.46 -14.38
C ILE A 228 13.45 18.98 -15.61
N TYR A 229 14.05 19.09 -16.79
CA TYR A 229 13.47 18.72 -18.09
C TYR A 229 13.56 17.20 -18.31
N ILE A 230 12.45 16.45 -18.44
CA ILE A 230 12.58 15.01 -18.78
C ILE A 230 11.45 14.46 -19.68
N PRO A 231 11.69 14.26 -20.98
CA PRO A 231 10.83 13.47 -21.86
C PRO A 231 10.84 11.96 -21.52
N ILE A 232 9.77 11.24 -21.85
CA ILE A 232 9.56 9.81 -21.57
C ILE A 232 10.50 8.87 -22.36
N THR A 233 11.37 9.36 -23.23
CA THR A 233 12.10 8.52 -24.21
C THR A 233 13.52 8.07 -23.83
N HIS A 234 14.05 8.42 -22.66
CA HIS A 234 15.43 8.04 -22.31
C HIS A 234 15.59 7.46 -20.88
N ILE A 235 15.94 6.18 -20.79
CA ILE A 235 16.38 5.43 -19.57
C ILE A 235 17.67 6.02 -18.93
N HIS A 236 18.26 7.05 -19.54
CA HIS A 236 19.49 7.67 -19.06
C HIS A 236 19.27 8.70 -17.94
N ASP A 237 18.02 9.04 -17.64
CA ASP A 237 17.67 9.95 -16.55
C ASP A 237 18.02 9.34 -15.17
N PRO A 238 18.85 10.01 -14.36
CA PRO A 238 19.14 9.57 -13.00
C PRO A 238 17.87 9.40 -12.15
N HIS A 239 16.85 10.28 -12.21
CA HIS A 239 15.67 10.18 -11.33
C HIS A 239 14.85 8.90 -11.60
N LYS A 240 14.58 8.60 -12.88
CA LYS A 240 13.95 7.34 -13.29
C LYS A 240 14.76 6.09 -12.93
N ARG A 241 16.10 6.14 -13.01
CA ARG A 241 16.95 5.03 -12.58
C ARG A 241 16.85 4.77 -11.08
N HIS A 242 16.70 5.81 -10.27
CA HIS A 242 16.47 5.65 -8.83
C HIS A 242 15.09 5.02 -8.59
N LEU A 243 14.01 5.60 -9.14
CA LEU A 243 12.67 5.03 -8.98
C LEU A 243 12.59 3.58 -9.48
N HIS A 244 13.13 3.26 -10.66
CA HIS A 244 13.15 1.88 -11.16
C HIS A 244 13.83 0.91 -10.17
N ARG A 245 14.95 1.30 -9.54
CA ARG A 245 15.59 0.46 -8.51
C ARG A 245 14.73 0.29 -7.25
N ALA A 246 13.99 1.33 -6.85
CA ALA A 246 13.10 1.25 -5.70
C ALA A 246 11.95 0.25 -5.92
N PHE A 247 11.48 0.12 -7.16
CA PHE A 247 10.37 -0.76 -7.52
C PHE A 247 10.81 -2.12 -8.11
N GLU A 248 12.10 -2.33 -8.35
CA GLU A 248 12.64 -3.55 -8.97
C GLU A 248 12.26 -4.84 -8.20
N ASN A 249 12.19 -4.77 -6.86
CA ASN A 249 11.85 -5.92 -6.01
C ASN A 249 10.34 -6.06 -5.75
N VAL A 250 9.52 -5.13 -6.24
CA VAL A 250 8.09 -5.10 -5.98
C VAL A 250 7.41 -6.20 -6.81
N THR A 251 6.82 -7.15 -6.11
CA THR A 251 6.10 -8.29 -6.68
C THR A 251 4.59 -8.18 -6.42
N HIS A 252 4.18 -7.39 -5.44
CA HIS A 252 2.78 -7.17 -5.09
C HIS A 252 2.47 -5.68 -5.11
N PHE A 253 1.50 -5.29 -5.92
CA PHE A 253 1.00 -3.93 -5.95
C PHE A 253 -0.50 -3.91 -5.71
N ARG A 254 -0.92 -3.10 -4.74
CA ARG A 254 -2.31 -2.78 -4.52
C ARG A 254 -2.54 -1.29 -4.74
N TYR A 255 -3.53 -0.98 -5.54
CA TYR A 255 -3.99 0.37 -5.77
C TYR A 255 -5.45 0.51 -5.32
N THR A 256 -5.73 1.55 -4.55
CA THR A 256 -7.07 1.87 -4.06
C THR A 256 -7.30 3.36 -4.30
N ALA A 257 -8.33 3.68 -5.08
CA ALA A 257 -8.76 5.04 -5.32
C ALA A 257 -10.27 5.00 -5.52
N VAL A 258 -11.03 5.87 -4.87
CA VAL A 258 -12.50 5.84 -4.98
C VAL A 258 -12.95 6.83 -6.04
N PHE A 259 -13.53 6.31 -7.12
CA PHE A 259 -13.95 7.04 -8.32
C PHE A 259 -12.86 7.86 -9.01
N PRO A 260 -11.67 7.27 -9.27
CA PRO A 260 -10.63 7.98 -10.01
C PRO A 260 -11.07 8.23 -11.45
N PHE A 261 -10.52 9.26 -12.07
CA PHE A 261 -10.71 9.49 -13.50
C PHE A 261 -9.98 8.42 -14.32
N TYR A 262 -10.57 7.94 -15.42
CA TYR A 262 -9.97 6.91 -16.27
C TYR A 262 -8.63 7.36 -16.85
N ASN A 263 -8.49 8.66 -17.14
CA ASN A 263 -7.25 9.23 -17.68
C ASN A 263 -6.12 9.15 -16.64
N HIS A 264 -6.43 9.38 -15.36
CA HIS A 264 -5.51 9.19 -14.25
C HIS A 264 -5.13 7.72 -14.08
N ILE A 265 -6.10 6.79 -14.18
CA ILE A 265 -5.80 5.35 -14.14
C ILE A 265 -4.80 4.96 -15.23
N ARG A 266 -4.92 5.50 -16.44
CA ARG A 266 -3.92 5.25 -17.49
C ARG A 266 -2.51 5.68 -17.08
N VAL A 267 -2.39 6.85 -16.43
CA VAL A 267 -1.10 7.33 -15.89
C VAL A 267 -0.55 6.35 -14.85
N VAL A 268 -1.37 5.89 -13.90
CA VAL A 268 -0.96 4.89 -12.88
C VAL A 268 -0.50 3.59 -13.54
N LEU A 269 -1.24 3.11 -14.55
CA LEU A 269 -0.92 1.90 -15.29
C LEU A 269 0.40 2.04 -16.07
N ASP A 270 0.64 3.19 -16.70
CA ASP A 270 1.91 3.46 -17.41
C ASP A 270 3.11 3.49 -16.46
N VAL A 271 2.95 4.10 -15.27
CA VAL A 271 3.98 4.04 -14.20
C VAL A 271 4.23 2.59 -13.77
N MET A 272 3.17 1.83 -13.51
CA MET A 272 3.27 0.43 -13.09
C MET A 272 4.05 -0.39 -14.13
N ARG A 273 3.70 -0.26 -15.41
CA ARG A 273 4.41 -0.93 -16.52
C ARG A 273 5.88 -0.53 -16.58
N ALA A 274 6.20 0.74 -16.35
CA ALA A 274 7.56 1.26 -16.47
C ALA A 274 8.46 0.95 -15.26
N LEU A 275 7.90 0.89 -14.05
CA LEU A 275 8.67 0.82 -12.81
C LEU A 275 8.63 -0.54 -12.11
N MET A 276 7.61 -1.38 -12.35
CA MET A 276 7.41 -2.64 -11.61
C MET A 276 7.60 -3.88 -12.50
N PRO A 277 8.82 -4.15 -13.02
CA PRO A 277 9.05 -5.23 -13.99
C PRO A 277 8.81 -6.64 -13.43
N ASN A 278 8.90 -6.80 -12.11
CA ASN A 278 8.75 -8.09 -11.41
C ASN A 278 7.38 -8.26 -10.75
N LEU A 279 6.38 -7.46 -11.14
CA LEU A 279 5.04 -7.52 -10.57
C LEU A 279 4.39 -8.89 -10.86
N GLN A 280 3.99 -9.59 -9.80
CA GLN A 280 3.35 -10.90 -9.83
C GLN A 280 1.87 -10.85 -9.47
N SER A 281 1.48 -9.93 -8.59
CA SER A 281 0.09 -9.77 -8.15
C SER A 281 -0.32 -8.29 -8.18
N LEU A 282 -1.40 -8.01 -8.91
CA LEU A 282 -2.07 -6.71 -8.93
C LEU A 282 -3.42 -6.82 -8.21
N THR A 283 -3.71 -5.89 -7.30
CA THR A 283 -5.03 -5.76 -6.69
C THR A 283 -5.55 -4.34 -6.83
N VAL A 284 -6.79 -4.18 -7.28
CA VAL A 284 -7.39 -2.86 -7.56
C VAL A 284 -8.75 -2.74 -6.90
N GLN A 285 -9.01 -1.55 -6.32
CA GLN A 285 -10.31 -1.11 -5.85
C GLN A 285 -10.57 0.31 -6.35
N LEU A 286 -11.60 0.49 -7.19
CA LEU A 286 -11.98 1.76 -7.79
C LEU A 286 -13.28 2.34 -7.23
N ALA A 287 -14.06 1.52 -6.50
CA ALA A 287 -15.33 1.91 -5.90
C ALA A 287 -15.22 2.00 -4.37
N PRO A 288 -16.13 2.74 -3.71
CA PRO A 288 -16.24 2.73 -2.26
C PRO A 288 -16.48 1.31 -1.73
N ASP A 289 -15.84 0.94 -0.63
CA ASP A 289 -16.17 -0.31 0.06
C ASP A 289 -17.60 -0.27 0.62
N ARG A 290 -18.15 -1.43 1.04
CA ARG A 290 -19.53 -1.54 1.57
C ARG A 290 -19.81 -0.70 2.82
N ASN A 291 -18.77 -0.34 3.57
CA ASN A 291 -18.87 0.48 4.78
C ASN A 291 -18.57 1.96 4.50
N ASN A 292 -18.16 2.30 3.29
CA ASN A 292 -17.79 3.63 2.89
C ASN A 292 -19.03 4.42 2.46
N ARG A 293 -19.36 5.44 3.25
CA ARG A 293 -20.49 6.35 3.01
C ARG A 293 -20.14 7.56 2.16
N VAL A 294 -19.01 7.55 1.44
CA VAL A 294 -18.58 8.67 0.57
C VAL A 294 -19.71 9.09 -0.38
N ILE A 295 -20.40 8.16 -1.01
CA ILE A 295 -21.54 8.47 -1.89
C ILE A 295 -22.66 9.18 -1.13
N GLU A 296 -23.09 8.66 0.02
CA GLU A 296 -24.18 9.26 0.82
C GLU A 296 -23.81 10.65 1.35
N ASN A 297 -22.54 10.84 1.71
CA ASN A 297 -22.03 12.10 2.23
C ASN A 297 -21.92 13.18 1.14
N GLU A 298 -21.60 12.78 -0.09
CA GLU A 298 -21.26 13.69 -1.18
C GLU A 298 -22.33 13.81 -2.28
N GLN A 299 -23.40 12.99 -2.26
CA GLN A 299 -24.54 13.06 -3.19
C GLN A 299 -25.35 14.37 -3.12
N ARG A 300 -24.94 15.35 -2.32
CA ARG A 300 -25.59 16.65 -2.17
C ARG A 300 -24.93 17.66 -3.10
N GLY A 301 -25.20 17.61 -4.40
CA GLY A 301 -24.67 18.60 -5.36
C GLY A 301 -25.09 18.41 -6.81
N SER A 302 -24.38 19.07 -7.73
CA SER A 302 -24.63 19.10 -9.19
C SER A 302 -24.03 17.91 -9.95
N LEU A 303 -23.49 16.93 -9.24
CA LEU A 303 -22.92 15.70 -9.77
C LEU A 303 -23.92 14.92 -10.64
N ASP A 304 -23.55 14.58 -11.88
CA ASP A 304 -24.21 13.48 -12.59
C ASP A 304 -23.79 12.15 -11.92
N PRO A 305 -24.73 11.40 -11.32
CA PRO A 305 -24.38 10.18 -10.61
C PRO A 305 -23.81 9.08 -11.53
N ASN A 306 -23.97 9.18 -12.86
CA ASN A 306 -23.47 8.19 -13.79
C ASN A 306 -21.98 8.36 -14.15
N ASP A 307 -21.48 9.60 -14.16
CA ASP A 307 -20.11 9.90 -14.59
C ASP A 307 -19.06 9.09 -13.82
N PRO A 308 -19.07 9.06 -12.47
CA PRO A 308 -18.09 8.27 -11.71
C PRO A 308 -18.13 6.77 -12.03
N TRP A 309 -19.31 6.21 -12.32
CA TRP A 309 -19.45 4.78 -12.65
C TRP A 309 -18.97 4.47 -14.06
N MET A 310 -19.19 5.37 -15.02
CA MET A 310 -18.66 5.25 -16.38
C MET A 310 -17.13 5.27 -16.38
N GLU A 311 -16.54 6.16 -15.58
CA GLU A 311 -15.09 6.26 -15.39
C GLU A 311 -14.50 4.98 -14.79
N VAL A 312 -15.19 4.36 -13.81
CA VAL A 312 -14.80 3.05 -13.24
C VAL A 312 -14.85 1.94 -14.28
N ALA A 313 -15.93 1.86 -15.07
CA ALA A 313 -16.07 0.83 -16.11
C ALA A 313 -14.96 0.97 -17.17
N GLN A 314 -14.70 2.19 -17.63
CA GLN A 314 -13.62 2.46 -18.59
C GLN A 314 -12.23 2.16 -18.00
N SER A 315 -12.03 2.47 -16.72
CA SER A 315 -10.79 2.14 -15.99
C SER A 315 -10.55 0.63 -15.93
N TYR A 316 -11.57 -0.17 -15.66
CA TYR A 316 -11.46 -1.63 -15.66
C TYR A 316 -11.10 -2.20 -17.03
N SER A 317 -11.57 -1.58 -18.12
CA SER A 317 -11.15 -1.95 -19.47
C SER A 317 -9.65 -1.74 -19.68
N PHE A 318 -9.11 -0.59 -19.27
CA PHE A 318 -7.66 -0.32 -19.33
C PHE A 318 -6.85 -1.27 -18.44
N ILE A 319 -7.34 -1.53 -17.23
CA ILE A 319 -6.69 -2.46 -16.29
C ILE A 319 -6.64 -3.86 -16.88
N ALA A 320 -7.75 -4.36 -17.45
CA ALA A 320 -7.80 -5.70 -18.03
C ALA A 320 -6.81 -5.87 -19.18
N HIS A 321 -6.70 -4.87 -20.06
CA HIS A 321 -5.68 -4.86 -21.12
C HIS A 321 -4.26 -4.84 -20.56
N MET A 322 -3.98 -3.99 -19.56
CA MET A 322 -2.67 -3.96 -18.93
C MET A 322 -2.32 -5.29 -18.25
N VAL A 323 -3.27 -5.92 -17.55
CA VAL A 323 -3.08 -7.22 -16.90
C VAL A 323 -2.72 -8.30 -17.93
N ARG A 324 -3.43 -8.34 -19.05
CA ARG A 324 -3.10 -9.25 -20.16
C ARG A 324 -1.69 -8.99 -20.69
N ASP A 325 -1.35 -7.73 -20.94
CA ASP A 325 -0.05 -7.35 -21.50
C ASP A 325 1.11 -7.69 -20.53
N LEU A 326 0.90 -7.51 -19.22
CA LEU A 326 1.88 -7.85 -18.17
C LEU A 326 1.98 -9.35 -17.85
N ALA A 327 1.03 -10.16 -18.32
CA ALA A 327 1.05 -11.62 -18.19
C ALA A 327 1.48 -12.33 -19.48
N ALA A 328 1.44 -11.63 -20.63
CA ALA A 328 1.91 -12.15 -21.91
C ALA A 328 3.40 -12.53 -21.87
N SER A 329 3.84 -13.34 -22.84
CA SER A 329 5.17 -13.95 -22.91
C SER A 329 6.32 -13.01 -22.49
N GLY A 330 6.90 -13.26 -21.31
CA GLY A 330 7.99 -12.47 -20.72
C GLY A 330 7.58 -11.63 -19.50
N GLY A 331 6.28 -11.50 -19.22
CA GLY A 331 5.74 -10.87 -18.04
C GLY A 331 5.68 -11.80 -16.82
N ASN A 332 5.69 -11.21 -15.62
CA ASN A 332 5.69 -11.94 -14.35
C ASN A 332 4.31 -11.99 -13.67
N LEU A 333 3.31 -11.27 -14.22
CA LEU A 333 2.00 -11.13 -13.58
C LEU A 333 1.23 -12.45 -13.67
N VAL A 334 0.89 -13.01 -12.51
CA VAL A 334 0.18 -14.29 -12.40
C VAL A 334 -1.16 -14.18 -11.69
N ARG A 335 -1.41 -13.04 -11.03
CA ARG A 335 -2.63 -12.81 -10.24
C ARG A 335 -3.15 -11.39 -10.43
N PHE A 336 -4.44 -11.28 -10.72
CA PHE A 336 -5.18 -10.02 -10.71
C PHE A 336 -6.40 -10.15 -9.78
N GLN A 337 -6.67 -9.13 -8.97
CA GLN A 337 -7.85 -9.06 -8.12
C GLN A 337 -8.58 -7.72 -8.28
N ALA A 338 -9.87 -7.78 -8.56
CA ALA A 338 -10.78 -6.64 -8.53
C ALA A 338 -11.62 -6.68 -7.25
N CYS A 339 -11.31 -5.82 -6.28
CA CYS A 339 -12.04 -5.76 -5.02
C CYS A 339 -13.49 -5.27 -5.20
N ASP A 340 -13.78 -4.51 -6.25
CA ASP A 340 -15.12 -4.02 -6.54
C ASP A 340 -16.09 -5.15 -6.94
N PHE A 341 -15.59 -6.37 -7.20
CA PHE A 341 -16.41 -7.56 -7.44
C PHE A 341 -17.25 -7.98 -6.22
N ASP A 342 -16.82 -7.57 -5.01
CA ASP A 342 -17.60 -7.74 -3.79
C ASP A 342 -18.85 -6.85 -3.76
N ILE A 343 -18.95 -5.85 -4.64
CA ILE A 343 -20.11 -4.98 -4.79
C ILE A 343 -21.06 -5.62 -5.80
N GLU A 344 -22.24 -6.04 -5.33
CA GLU A 344 -23.22 -6.79 -6.13
C GLU A 344 -23.62 -6.05 -7.42
N ALA A 345 -23.81 -4.73 -7.34
CA ALA A 345 -24.18 -3.90 -8.47
C ALA A 345 -23.11 -3.80 -9.57
N LEU A 346 -21.83 -3.98 -9.23
CA LEU A 346 -20.71 -3.88 -10.19
C LEU A 346 -20.27 -5.23 -10.73
N ARG A 347 -20.59 -6.32 -10.01
CA ARG A 347 -20.08 -7.66 -10.29
C ARG A 347 -20.25 -8.07 -11.75
N ALA A 348 -21.46 -7.95 -12.29
CA ALA A 348 -21.76 -8.37 -13.66
C ALA A 348 -20.98 -7.56 -14.70
N ASN A 349 -20.85 -6.25 -14.49
CA ASN A 349 -20.14 -5.36 -15.39
C ASN A 349 -18.63 -5.61 -15.35
N VAL A 350 -18.04 -5.71 -14.16
CA VAL A 350 -16.61 -6.00 -13.99
C VAL A 350 -16.26 -7.38 -14.56
N SER A 351 -17.09 -8.41 -14.33
CA SER A 351 -16.89 -9.72 -14.96
C SER A 351 -16.87 -9.60 -16.48
N ALA A 352 -17.88 -8.97 -17.07
CA ALA A 352 -18.00 -8.85 -18.52
C ALA A 352 -16.79 -8.15 -19.14
N ILE A 353 -16.36 -7.01 -18.58
CA ILE A 353 -15.22 -6.23 -19.08
C ILE A 353 -13.92 -7.05 -18.99
N VAL A 354 -13.66 -7.70 -17.85
CA VAL A 354 -12.39 -8.41 -17.63
C VAL A 354 -12.34 -9.71 -18.44
N GLU A 355 -13.45 -10.47 -18.52
CA GLU A 355 -13.54 -11.74 -19.25
C GLU A 355 -13.55 -11.56 -20.77
N GLU A 356 -13.94 -10.39 -21.28
CA GLU A 356 -13.78 -10.05 -22.70
C GLU A 356 -12.30 -9.96 -23.10
N VAL A 357 -11.44 -9.51 -22.19
CA VAL A 357 -10.02 -9.24 -22.46
C VAL A 357 -9.12 -10.38 -22.03
N LEU A 358 -9.41 -11.03 -20.89
CA LEU A 358 -8.63 -12.13 -20.34
C LEU A 358 -9.18 -13.47 -20.83
N PRO A 359 -8.50 -14.17 -21.75
CA PRO A 359 -9.01 -15.40 -22.31
C PRO A 359 -9.04 -16.52 -21.26
N TRP A 360 -10.17 -17.23 -21.17
CA TRP A 360 -10.39 -18.37 -20.27
C TRP A 360 -9.39 -19.51 -20.44
N THR A 361 -8.71 -19.58 -21.59
CA THR A 361 -7.65 -20.56 -21.87
C THR A 361 -6.37 -20.29 -21.09
N GLU A 362 -6.13 -19.04 -20.70
CA GLU A 362 -4.92 -18.61 -19.99
C GLU A 362 -5.21 -18.21 -18.54
N TRP A 363 -6.43 -17.76 -18.26
CA TRP A 363 -6.83 -17.25 -16.95
C TRP A 363 -8.00 -18.04 -16.36
N ARG A 364 -7.86 -18.36 -15.07
CA ARG A 364 -8.92 -18.95 -14.25
C ARG A 364 -9.48 -17.91 -13.29
N HIS A 365 -10.78 -17.68 -13.34
CA HIS A 365 -11.52 -16.87 -12.38
C HIS A 365 -12.05 -17.74 -11.23
N ASP A 366 -12.00 -17.24 -10.00
CA ASP A 366 -12.45 -17.94 -8.80
C ASP A 366 -13.92 -17.66 -8.40
N GLY A 367 -14.62 -16.83 -9.18
CA GLY A 367 -15.98 -16.38 -8.87
C GLY A 367 -16.06 -15.34 -7.74
N ARG A 368 -14.93 -14.85 -7.23
CA ARG A 368 -14.82 -13.83 -6.18
C ARG A 368 -13.92 -12.65 -6.60
N GLY A 369 -13.81 -12.43 -7.91
CA GLY A 369 -13.06 -11.30 -8.45
C GLY A 369 -11.54 -11.51 -8.45
N ILE A 370 -11.05 -12.76 -8.40
CA ILE A 370 -9.64 -13.08 -8.55
C ILE A 370 -9.45 -13.89 -9.83
N TRP A 371 -8.53 -13.43 -10.68
CA TRP A 371 -8.07 -14.10 -11.87
C TRP A 371 -6.62 -14.56 -11.66
N THR A 372 -6.35 -15.83 -11.96
CA THR A 372 -5.01 -16.43 -11.86
C THR A 372 -4.61 -17.09 -13.17
N VAL A 373 -3.36 -16.92 -13.60
CA VAL A 373 -2.83 -17.58 -14.80
C VAL A 373 -2.81 -19.10 -14.61
N ILE A 374 -3.29 -19.83 -15.60
CA ILE A 374 -3.26 -21.28 -15.68
C ILE A 374 -1.83 -21.69 -16.09
N LYS A 375 -1.02 -22.17 -15.15
CA LYS A 375 0.27 -22.77 -15.49
C LYS A 375 0.03 -24.14 -16.10
N THR A 376 0.34 -24.30 -17.39
CA THR A 376 0.40 -25.63 -18.03
C THR A 376 1.56 -26.39 -17.41
N ASP A 377 1.28 -27.43 -16.63
CA ASP A 377 2.29 -28.36 -16.10
C ASP A 377 2.84 -29.25 -17.25
N GLU A 378 3.55 -28.67 -18.21
CA GLU A 378 4.32 -29.43 -19.20
C GLU A 378 5.76 -29.65 -18.69
N ASN A 379 5.93 -30.48 -17.66
CA ASN A 379 7.15 -31.30 -17.43
C ASN A 379 7.04 -32.25 -16.22
N LYS A 380 5.94 -32.98 -16.09
CA LYS A 380 5.89 -34.23 -15.30
C LYS A 380 5.37 -35.36 -16.18
N GLY A 381 6.21 -35.82 -17.10
CA GLY A 381 5.80 -36.83 -18.08
C GLY A 381 6.93 -37.50 -18.86
N GLN A 382 8.12 -37.70 -18.26
CA GLN A 382 9.09 -38.69 -18.76
C GLN A 382 9.77 -39.40 -17.58
N LEU A 383 9.01 -40.22 -16.88
CA LEU A 383 9.55 -41.42 -16.24
C LEU A 383 8.95 -42.58 -17.02
N GLN A 384 9.75 -43.14 -17.93
CA GLN A 384 9.41 -44.36 -18.65
C GLN A 384 9.18 -45.48 -17.62
N PRO A 385 8.12 -46.29 -17.76
CA PRO A 385 8.01 -47.52 -17.00
C PRO A 385 9.10 -48.49 -17.46
N GLY A 386 9.87 -49.01 -16.51
CA GLY A 386 10.91 -49.99 -16.75
C GLY A 386 10.35 -51.22 -17.48
N ASN A 387 10.98 -51.57 -18.60
CA ASN A 387 10.88 -52.90 -19.16
C ASN A 387 11.81 -53.82 -18.35
N ASP A 388 11.24 -54.50 -17.36
CA ASP A 388 11.71 -55.82 -16.98
C ASP A 388 11.01 -56.84 -17.88
N LEU A 389 11.79 -57.66 -18.59
CA LEU A 389 11.65 -59.12 -18.64
C LEU A 389 12.68 -59.77 -19.60
N SER A 390 13.45 -60.72 -19.02
CA SER A 390 14.05 -61.94 -19.61
C SER A 390 15.22 -61.75 -20.61
N ILE A 391 16.39 -62.40 -20.50
CA ILE A 391 16.89 -63.64 -19.86
C ILE A 391 18.31 -63.38 -19.33
#